data_AF-A0A3S5DDK2-F1
#
_entry.id   AF-A0A3S5DDK2-F1
#
_cell.length_a   1.000
_cell.length_b   1.000
_cell.length_c   1.000
_cell.angle_alpha   90.00
_cell.angle_beta   90.00
_cell.angle_gamma   90.00
#
_symmetry.space_group_name_H-M   'P 1'
#
loop_
_entity.id
_entity.type
_entity.pdbx_description
1 polymer ?
#
loop_
_entity_poly.entity_id
_entity_poly.type
_entity_poly.pdbx_seq_one_letter_code
_entity_poly.pdbx_strand_id
1 'polypeptide(L)'
;MLAGPSGVGKTETALALAEAIYGGEQNLVTINMSEFQEAHTVSTLKGAPPGYVGYGEGGVLTEAVRRHPWSVVLLDEIEKSAP
;
A
#
# COMPACT_ATOMS: atom_id res chain seq x y z
N MET A 1 3.53 8.00 -10.28
CA MET A 1 2.85 8.62 -9.13
C MET A 1 1.62 9.34 -9.61
N LEU A 2 0.45 9.03 -9.05
CA LEU A 2 -0.74 9.86 -9.21
C LEU A 2 -0.59 11.02 -8.22
N ALA A 3 -0.33 12.22 -8.73
CA ALA A 3 -0.09 13.41 -7.92
C ALA A 3 -1.14 14.47 -8.27
N GLY A 4 -1.69 15.11 -7.25
CA GLY A 4 -2.68 16.18 -7.39
C GLY A 4 -3.50 16.37 -6.11
N PRO A 5 -4.27 17.46 -5.99
CA PRO A 5 -5.11 17.75 -4.82
C PRO A 5 -6.08 16.61 -4.45
N SER A 6 -6.64 16.63 -3.24
CA SER A 6 -7.73 15.71 -2.88
C SER A 6 -8.93 15.92 -3.80
N GLY A 7 -9.61 14.84 -4.17
CA GLY A 7 -10.80 14.88 -5.03
C GLY A 7 -10.54 14.98 -6.55
N VAL A 8 -9.29 14.90 -7.02
CA VAL A 8 -8.98 14.91 -8.48
C VAL A 8 -9.10 13.55 -9.18
N GLY A 9 -9.65 12.52 -8.50
CA GLY A 9 -9.87 11.21 -9.13
C GLY A 9 -8.72 10.22 -9.00
N LYS A 10 -7.78 10.39 -8.05
CA LYS A 10 -6.60 9.51 -7.91
C LYS A 10 -7.00 8.08 -7.57
N THR A 11 -7.92 7.92 -6.62
CA THR A 11 -8.42 6.62 -6.17
C THR A 11 -9.26 5.97 -7.27
N GLU A 12 -10.10 6.74 -7.93
CA GLU A 12 -10.93 6.31 -9.06
C GLU A 12 -10.08 5.85 -10.24
N THR A 13 -8.95 6.51 -10.51
CA THR A 13 -7.99 6.08 -11.53
C THR A 13 -7.37 4.73 -11.17
N ALA A 14 -7.05 4.50 -9.89
CA ALA A 14 -6.50 3.24 -9.43
C ALA A 14 -7.53 2.09 -9.49
N LEU A 15 -8.79 2.36 -9.14
CA LEU A 15 -9.90 1.41 -9.28
C LEU A 15 -10.13 1.02 -10.75
N ALA A 16 -10.22 2.02 -11.64
CA ALA A 16 -10.39 1.77 -13.07
C ALA A 16 -9.20 0.98 -13.66
N LEU A 17 -7.98 1.22 -13.18
CA LEU A 17 -6.81 0.45 -13.60
C LEU A 17 -6.87 -1.01 -13.13
N ALA A 18 -7.31 -1.24 -11.88
CA ALA A 18 -7.48 -2.59 -11.34
C ALA A 18 -8.56 -3.38 -12.11
N GLU A 19 -9.66 -2.72 -12.45
CA GLU A 19 -10.70 -3.30 -13.31
C GLU A 19 -10.17 -3.62 -14.71
N ALA A 20 -9.52 -2.65 -15.37
CA ALA A 20 -9.09 -2.78 -16.75
C ALA A 20 -7.97 -3.82 -16.96
N ILE A 21 -7.05 -3.96 -16.00
CA ILE A 21 -5.88 -4.83 -16.15
C ILE A 21 -6.11 -6.20 -15.49
N TYR A 22 -6.77 -6.23 -14.34
CA TYR A 22 -6.89 -7.44 -13.52
C TYR A 22 -8.32 -7.97 -13.39
N GLY A 23 -9.29 -7.34 -14.05
CA GLY A 23 -10.66 -7.86 -14.16
C GLY A 23 -11.51 -7.64 -12.91
N GLY A 24 -11.16 -6.66 -12.08
CA GLY A 24 -12.07 -6.16 -11.05
C GLY A 24 -11.40 -5.31 -9.97
N GLU A 25 -12.21 -4.46 -9.34
CA GLU A 25 -11.81 -3.53 -8.28
C GLU A 25 -11.25 -4.25 -7.04
N GLN A 26 -11.65 -5.51 -6.80
CA GLN A 26 -11.10 -6.34 -5.73
C GLN A 26 -9.59 -6.60 -5.84
N ASN A 27 -9.01 -6.33 -7.02
CA ASN A 27 -7.56 -6.41 -7.25
C ASN A 27 -6.85 -5.09 -6.92
N LEU A 28 -7.52 -4.13 -6.30
CA LEU A 28 -6.88 -2.94 -5.73
C LEU A 28 -6.48 -3.22 -4.28
N VAL A 29 -5.18 -3.15 -4.00
CA VAL A 29 -4.62 -3.15 -2.66
C VAL A 29 -4.35 -1.70 -2.26
N THR A 30 -5.11 -1.17 -1.31
CA THR A 30 -4.92 0.19 -0.80
C THR A 30 -4.20 0.15 0.54
N ILE A 31 -3.16 0.97 0.67
CA ILE A 31 -2.43 1.19 1.92
C ILE A 31 -2.48 2.67 2.25
N ASN A 32 -3.02 3.00 3.42
CA ASN A 32 -3.05 4.35 3.94
C ASN A 32 -1.70 4.70 4.57
N MET A 33 -0.92 5.55 3.91
CA MET A 33 0.41 5.92 4.37
C MET A 33 0.40 6.86 5.59
N SER A 34 -0.75 7.43 5.97
CA SER A 34 -0.89 8.17 7.23
C SER A 34 -0.66 7.34 8.48
N GLU A 35 -0.85 6.02 8.41
CA GLU A 35 -0.56 5.10 9.53
C GLU A 35 0.95 4.88 9.73
N PHE A 36 1.78 5.32 8.78
CA PHE A 36 3.22 5.06 8.73
C PHE A 36 4.06 6.34 8.95
N GLN A 37 3.57 7.24 9.81
CA GLN A 37 4.22 8.51 10.16
C GLN A 37 5.50 8.34 11.00
N GLU A 38 5.66 7.21 11.68
CA GLU A 38 6.77 6.95 12.58
C GLU A 38 7.74 5.94 11.96
N ALA A 39 9.05 6.16 12.09
CA ALA A 39 10.05 5.31 11.44
C ALA A 39 9.94 3.82 11.83
N HIS A 40 9.48 3.53 13.04
CA HIS A 40 9.29 2.14 13.48
C HIS A 40 8.01 1.50 12.93
N THR A 41 6.97 2.27 12.58
CA THR A 41 5.78 1.72 11.93
C THR A 41 6.04 1.40 10.46
N VAL A 42 6.95 2.10 9.78
CA VAL A 42 7.40 1.75 8.41
C VAL A 42 7.95 0.32 8.34
N SER A 43 8.60 -0.16 9.39
CA SER A 43 9.10 -1.54 9.43
C SER A 43 7.98 -2.59 9.32
N THR A 44 6.76 -2.29 9.80
CA THR A 44 5.62 -3.22 9.70
C THR A 44 5.04 -3.29 8.28
N LEU A 45 5.33 -2.32 7.41
CA LEU A 45 4.90 -2.33 6.02
C LEU A 45 5.56 -3.48 5.24
N LYS A 46 6.88 -3.66 5.39
CA LYS A 46 7.66 -4.71 4.72
C LYS A 46 7.88 -5.95 5.59
N GLY A 47 7.83 -5.80 6.90
CA GLY A 47 8.19 -6.83 7.88
C GLY A 47 9.40 -6.39 8.70
N ALA A 48 9.43 -6.80 9.96
CA ALA A 48 10.48 -6.36 10.87
C ALA A 48 11.85 -6.96 10.48
N PRO A 49 12.96 -6.22 10.66
CA PRO A 49 14.30 -6.74 10.41
C PRO A 49 14.73 -7.80 11.43
N PRO A 50 15.75 -8.63 11.13
CA PRO A 50 16.29 -9.61 12.07
C PRO A 50 16.62 -8.99 13.43
N GLY A 51 16.15 -9.61 14.51
CA GLY A 51 16.39 -9.15 15.88
C GLY A 51 15.34 -8.18 16.44
N TYR A 52 14.29 -7.84 15.69
CA TYR A 52 13.14 -7.05 16.15
C TYR A 52 11.89 -7.91 16.32
N VAL A 53 10.94 -7.45 17.14
CA VAL A 53 9.63 -8.10 17.32
C VAL A 53 8.89 -8.11 15.97
N GLY A 54 8.32 -9.26 15.59
CA GLY A 54 7.68 -9.47 14.29
C GLY A 54 8.64 -9.92 13.17
N TYR A 55 9.91 -10.23 13.48
CA TYR A 55 10.83 -10.79 12.49
C TYR A 55 10.35 -12.17 12.02
N GLY A 56 10.28 -12.37 10.71
CA GLY A 56 9.75 -13.57 10.08
C GLY A 56 8.24 -13.51 9.79
N GLU A 57 7.55 -12.51 10.32
CA GLU A 57 6.19 -12.16 9.90
C GLU A 57 6.26 -11.25 8.66
N GLY A 58 5.45 -11.54 7.64
CA GLY A 58 5.35 -10.67 6.48
C GLY A 58 4.70 -9.34 6.87
N GLY A 59 5.26 -8.23 6.40
CA GLY A 59 4.64 -6.92 6.60
C GLY A 59 3.34 -6.75 5.83
N VAL A 60 2.58 -5.71 6.19
CA VAL A 60 1.26 -5.39 5.65
C VAL A 60 1.24 -5.40 4.12
N LEU A 61 2.20 -4.73 3.48
CA LEU A 61 2.32 -4.71 2.01
C LEU A 61 2.69 -6.08 1.45
N THR A 62 3.70 -6.73 2.05
CA THR A 62 4.19 -8.01 1.54
C THR A 62 3.15 -9.11 1.62
N GLU A 63 2.34 -9.13 2.69
CA GLU A 63 1.26 -10.10 2.86
C GLU A 63 0.07 -9.79 1.94
N ALA A 64 -0.28 -8.51 1.76
CA ALA A 64 -1.34 -8.12 0.85
C ALA A 64 -1.02 -8.54 -0.59
N VAL A 65 0.21 -8.28 -1.05
CA VAL A 65 0.68 -8.69 -2.39
C VAL A 65 0.84 -10.21 -2.49
N ARG A 66 1.29 -10.90 -1.43
CA ARG A 66 1.38 -12.37 -1.42
C ARG A 66 0.01 -13.03 -1.60
N ARG A 67 -1.05 -12.45 -1.01
CA ARG A 67 -2.43 -12.95 -1.14
C ARG A 67 -3.06 -12.57 -2.49
N HIS A 68 -2.70 -11.41 -3.04
CA HIS A 68 -3.21 -10.91 -4.33
C HIS A 68 -2.05 -10.48 -5.25
N PRO A 69 -1.35 -11.44 -5.89
CA PRO A 69 -0.14 -11.16 -6.67
C PRO A 69 -0.40 -10.30 -7.91
N TRP A 70 -1.61 -10.39 -8.46
CA TRP A 70 -2.05 -9.65 -9.64
C TRP A 70 -2.95 -8.50 -9.21
N SER A 71 -2.33 -7.45 -8.65
CA SER A 71 -3.04 -6.31 -8.09
C SER A 71 -2.43 -4.98 -8.52
N VAL A 72 -3.25 -3.93 -8.43
CA VAL A 72 -2.78 -2.55 -8.39
C VAL A 72 -2.57 -2.20 -6.92
N VAL A 73 -1.41 -1.64 -6.57
CA VAL A 73 -1.14 -1.15 -5.21
C VAL A 73 -1.27 0.37 -5.19
N LEU A 74 -2.19 0.87 -4.38
CA LEU A 74 -2.38 2.30 -4.12
C LEU A 74 -1.80 2.65 -2.75
N LEU A 75 -0.72 3.45 -2.76
CA LEU A 75 -0.18 4.08 -1.55
C LEU A 75 -0.83 5.46 -1.42
N ASP A 76 -1.86 5.56 -0.60
CA ASP A 76 -2.62 6.80 -0.41
C ASP A 76 -1.96 7.70 0.63
N GLU A 77 -2.05 9.01 0.45
CA GLU A 77 -1.43 10.04 1.31
C GLU A 77 0.07 9.81 1.60
N ILE A 78 0.84 9.35 0.61
CA ILE A 78 2.27 9.04 0.75
C ILE A 78 3.11 10.23 1.24
N GLU A 79 2.66 11.46 1.01
CA GLU A 79 3.29 12.67 1.52
C GLU A 79 3.26 12.80 3.05
N LYS A 80 2.43 12.00 3.74
CA LYS A 80 2.30 12.03 5.20
C LYS A 80 3.15 10.97 5.91
N SER A 81 3.79 10.02 5.22
CA SER A 81 4.62 9.01 5.88
C SER A 81 6.01 9.51 6.28
N ALA A 82 6.66 8.79 7.19
CA ALA A 82 8.08 9.00 7.50
C ALA A 82 8.96 8.81 6.24
N PRO A 83 10.09 9.55 6.13
CA PRO A 83 11.08 9.34 5.07
C PRO A 83 11.78 7.99 5.12
#